data_AF-A0A069EZK9-F1
#
_entry.id   AF-A0A069EZK9-F1
#
_cell.length_a   1.000
_cell.length_b   1.000
_cell.length_c   1.000
_cell.angle_alpha   90.00
_cell.angle_beta   90.00
_cell.angle_gamma   90.00
#
_symmetry.space_group_name_H-M   'P 1'
#
loop_
_entity.id
_entity.type
_entity.pdbx_description
1 polymer ?
#
loop_
_entity_poly.entity_id
_entity_poly.type
_entity_poly.pdbx_seq_one_letter_code
_entity_poly.pdbx_strand_id
1 'polypeptide(L)' 'MGKSRTDTAGKMNVLKSRTELLCLSVNTLDEHTTPEDLHRLLADIDSLRAKVVRYAKDLEQGSKG' A
#
# COMPACT_ATOMS: atom_id res chain seq x y z
N MET A 1 -0.85 -23.29 -16.74
CA MET A 1 0.09 -22.73 -15.74
C MET A 1 0.09 -21.22 -15.90
N GLY A 2 -0.33 -20.42 -14.91
CA GLY A 2 -0.43 -18.95 -15.09
C GLY A 2 -1.02 -18.13 -13.93
N LYS A 3 -1.68 -18.76 -12.95
CA LYS A 3 -2.35 -18.07 -11.83
C LYS A 3 -1.39 -17.38 -10.84
N SER A 4 -0.22 -17.95 -10.56
CA SER A 4 0.68 -17.41 -9.51
C SER A 4 1.38 -16.11 -9.94
N ARG A 5 1.79 -16.00 -11.21
CA ARG A 5 2.49 -14.81 -11.73
C ARG A 5 1.57 -13.60 -11.92
N THR A 6 0.30 -13.84 -12.23
CA THR A 6 -0.72 -12.79 -12.39
C THR A 6 -1.16 -12.19 -11.05
N ASP A 7 -1.18 -12.99 -9.98
CA ASP A 7 -1.51 -12.53 -8.63
C ASP A 7 -0.42 -11.59 -8.05
N THR A 8 0.86 -11.94 -8.20
CA THR A 8 1.97 -11.09 -7.72
C THR A 8 2.02 -9.74 -8.45
N ALA A 9 1.87 -9.72 -9.77
CA ALA A 9 1.84 -8.46 -10.54
C ALA A 9 0.68 -7.55 -10.10
N GLY A 10 -0.51 -8.12 -9.86
CA GLY A 10 -1.66 -7.40 -9.32
C GLY A 10 -1.38 -6.81 -7.94
N LYS A 11 -0.81 -7.59 -7.02
CA LYS A 11 -0.41 -7.13 -5.68
C LYS A 11 0.58 -5.97 -5.73
N MET A 12 1.58 -6.05 -6.61
CA MET A 12 2.56 -4.97 -6.77
C MET A 12 1.93 -3.71 -7.35
N ASN A 13 1.01 -3.84 -8.31
CA ASN A 13 0.28 -2.68 -8.85
C ASN A 13 -0.58 -2.01 -7.77
N VAL A 14 -1.24 -2.78 -6.90
CA VAL A 14 -1.98 -2.22 -5.75
C VAL A 14 -1.06 -1.41 -4.84
N LEU A 15 0.14 -1.91 -4.52
CA LEU A 15 1.09 -1.16 -3.69
C LEU A 15 1.53 0.14 -4.37
N LYS A 16 1.89 0.09 -5.67
CA LYS A 16 2.29 1.28 -6.43
C LYS A 16 1.20 2.35 -6.42
N SER A 17 -0.02 2.00 -6.82
CA SER A 17 -1.13 2.95 -6.88
C SER A 17 -1.48 3.54 -5.51
N ARG A 18 -1.37 2.76 -4.43
CA ARG A 18 -1.61 3.27 -3.07
C ARG A 18 -0.51 4.21 -2.60
N THR A 19 0.74 3.92 -2.93
CA THR A 19 1.86 4.83 -2.64
C THR A 19 1.75 6.13 -3.45
N GLU A 20 1.35 6.07 -4.72
CA GLU A 20 1.11 7.27 -5.54
C GLU A 20 0.03 8.17 -4.91
N LEU A 21 -1.10 7.60 -4.50
CA LEU A 21 -2.15 8.34 -3.80
C LEU A 21 -1.65 8.93 -2.48
N LEU A 22 -0.86 8.17 -1.70
CA LEU A 22 -0.27 8.65 -0.46
C LEU A 22 0.67 9.83 -0.70
N CYS A 23 1.50 9.77 -1.75
CA CYS A 23 2.35 10.89 -2.14
C CYS A 23 1.52 12.12 -2.51
N LEU A 24 0.41 11.96 -3.22
CA LEU A 24 -0.50 13.07 -3.51
C LEU A 24 -1.06 13.68 -2.22
N SER A 25 -1.52 12.87 -1.27
CA SER A 25 -2.02 13.33 0.04
C SER A 25 -0.96 14.06 0.86
N VAL A 26 0.30 13.59 0.82
CA VAL A 26 1.41 14.26 1.51
C VAL A 26 1.76 15.59 0.82
N ASN A 27 1.72 15.64 -0.51
CA ASN A 27 2.03 16.85 -1.29
C ASN A 27 0.97 17.95 -1.12
N THR A 28 -0.24 17.62 -0.65
CA THR A 28 -1.29 18.60 -0.33
C THR A 28 -1.19 19.17 1.07
N LEU A 29 -0.25 18.71 1.91
CA LEU A 29 -0.09 19.24 3.26
C LEU A 29 0.53 20.64 3.22
N ASP A 30 -0.06 21.56 3.99
CA ASP A 30 0.27 22.98 4.05
C ASP A 30 -0.08 23.58 5.43
N GLU A 31 0.03 24.90 5.59
CA GLU A 31 -0.32 25.59 6.84
C GLU A 31 -1.80 25.48 7.26
N HIS A 32 -2.69 25.02 6.37
CA HIS A 32 -4.12 24.85 6.64
C HIS A 32 -4.49 23.41 7.01
N THR A 33 -3.51 22.50 7.01
CA THR A 33 -3.71 21.09 7.37
C THR A 33 -4.26 20.94 8.77
N THR A 34 -5.34 20.16 8.89
CA THR A 34 -6.03 19.91 10.16
C THR A 34 -5.56 18.61 10.82
N PRO A 35 -5.78 18.43 12.14
CA PRO A 35 -5.55 17.14 12.80
C PRO A 35 -6.31 15.98 12.14
N GLU A 36 -7.52 16.22 11.63
CA GLU A 36 -8.32 15.24 10.91
C GLU A 36 -7.67 14.80 9.60
N ASP A 37 -7.00 15.70 8.89
CA ASP A 37 -6.20 15.36 7.69
C ASP A 37 -5.05 14.42 8.06
N LEU A 38 -4.35 14.71 9.16
CA LEU A 38 -3.26 13.87 9.65
C LEU A 38 -3.76 12.50 10.12
N HIS A 39 -4.93 12.42 10.77
CA HIS A 39 -5.55 11.14 11.13
C HIS A 39 -5.94 10.32 9.91
N ARG A 40 -6.48 10.96 8.85
CA ARG A 40 -6.76 10.28 7.57
C ARG A 40 -5.49 9.76 6.94
N LEU A 41 -4.44 10.59 6.87
CA LEU A 41 -3.14 10.20 6.34
C LEU A 41 -2.54 9.01 7.11
N LEU A 42 -2.62 9.04 8.45
CA LEU A 42 -2.18 7.93 9.30
C LEU A 42 -2.94 6.63 8.99
N ALA A 43 -4.26 6.70 8.85
CA ALA A 43 -5.07 5.53 8.51
C ALA A 43 -4.69 4.93 7.14
N ASP A 44 -4.38 5.79 6.16
CA ASP A 44 -3.90 5.34 4.84
C ASP A 44 -2.51 4.68 4.91
N ILE A 45 -1.60 5.23 5.71
CA ILE A 45 -0.27 4.64 5.97
C ILE A 45 -0.40 3.25 6.61
N ASP A 46 -1.22 3.12 7.65
CA ASP A 46 -1.44 1.84 8.32
C ASP A 46 -2.07 0.81 7.38
N SER A 47 -3.02 1.24 6.54
CA SER A 47 -3.62 0.40 5.51
C SER A 47 -2.61 -0.08 4.47
N LEU A 48 -1.66 0.77 4.06
CA LEU A 48 -0.58 0.39 3.16
C LEU A 48 0.40 -0.57 3.84
N ARG A 49 0.81 -0.27 5.07
CA ARG A 49 1.68 -1.14 5.88
C ARG A 49 1.11 -2.54 6.02
N ALA A 50 -0.17 -2.67 6.37
CA ALA A 50 -0.84 -3.96 6.50
C ALA A 50 -0.80 -4.77 5.19
N LYS A 51 -1.00 -4.11 4.03
CA LYS A 51 -0.90 -4.76 2.71
C LYS A 51 0.51 -5.23 2.39
N VAL A 52 1.52 -4.39 2.64
CA VAL A 52 2.94 -4.75 2.43
C VAL A 52 3.30 -5.98 3.26
N VAL A 53 2.95 -5.99 4.55
CA VAL A 53 3.21 -7.13 5.45
C VAL A 53 2.51 -8.39 4.95
N ARG A 54 1.26 -8.29 4.51
CA ARG A 54 0.52 -9.43 3.97
C ARG A 54 1.18 -9.98 2.69
N TYR A 55 1.50 -9.11 1.74
CA TYR A 55 2.08 -9.54 0.47
C TYR A 55 3.50 -10.12 0.64
N ALA A 56 4.29 -9.61 1.59
CA ALA A 56 5.56 -10.22 1.96
C ALA A 56 5.36 -11.67 2.44
N LYS A 57 4.41 -11.89 3.36
CA LYS A 57 4.07 -13.26 3.83
C LYS A 57 3.58 -14.16 2.70
N ASP A 58 2.72 -13.65 1.82
CA ASP A 58 2.22 -14.41 0.66
C ASP A 58 3.38 -14.86 -0.26
N LEU A 59 4.37 -13.99 -0.48
CA LEU A 59 5.56 -14.31 -1.29
C LEU A 59 6.49 -15.32 -0.61
N GLU A 60 6.70 -15.19 0.71
CA GLU A 60 7.49 -16.16 1.49
C GLU A 60 6.86 -17.55 1.49
N GLN A 61 5.52 -17.63 1.56
CA GLN A 61 4.78 -18.90 1.52
C GLN A 61 4.74 -19.48 0.10
N GLY A 62 4.59 -18.64 -0.93
CA GLY A 62 4.62 -19.07 -2.33
C GLY A 62 6.00 -19.55 -2.81
N SER A 63 7.08 -19.14 -2.13
CA SER A 63 8.45 -19.58 -2.44
C SER A 63 8.84 -20.93 -1.81
N LYS A 64 7.99 -21.49 -0.92
CA LYS A 64 8.23 -22.78 -0.23
C LYS A 64 7.50 -23.97 -0.89
N GLY A 65 6.88 -23.78 -2.04
CA GLY A 65 6.16 -24.80 -2.80
C GLY A 65 6.78 -25.07 -4.16
#